data_AF-A0A4R4VVC2-F1
#
_entry.id   AF-A0A4R4VVC2-F1
#
_cell.length_a   1.000
_cell.length_b   1.000
_cell.length_c   1.000
_cell.angle_alpha   90.00
_cell.angle_beta   90.00
_cell.angle_gamma   90.00
#
_symmetry.space_group_name_H-M   'P 1'
#
loop_
_entity.id
_entity.type
_entity.pdbx_description
1 polymer ?
#
loop_
_entity_poly.entity_id
_entity_poly.type
_entity_poly.pdbx_seq_one_letter_code
_entity_poly.pdbx_strand_id
1 'polypeptide(L)'
;MRVLDLGSGAGNVSRLAAEFVGPEGSVVGVERDPQAVRRAARLAEDAGWRNVEFREGDVEALSSDPGSSKRSRASTRTCGWARRCSPRSTPRACRSRR
;
A
#
# COMPACT_ATOMS: atom_id res chain seq x y z
N MET A 1 -14.07 -4.58 -2.96
CA MET A 1 -14.15 -4.07 -1.57
C MET A 1 -12.77 -3.61 -1.14
N ARG A 2 -12.64 -2.56 -0.30
CA ARG A 2 -11.34 -2.07 0.16
C ARG A 2 -11.34 -1.91 1.67
N VAL A 3 -10.30 -2.40 2.34
CA VAL A 3 -10.15 -2.37 3.80
C VAL A 3 -8.86 -1.66 4.16
N LEU A 4 -8.93 -0.83 5.19
CA LEU A 4 -7.78 -0.17 5.81
C LEU A 4 -7.61 -0.76 7.21
N ASP A 5 -6.45 -1.33 7.49
CA ASP A 5 -6.07 -1.89 8.78
C ASP A 5 -5.10 -0.93 9.48
N LEU A 6 -5.52 -0.35 10.61
CA LEU A 6 -4.78 0.68 11.34
C LEU A 6 -4.08 0.06 12.55
N GLY A 7 -2.75 0.18 12.62
CA GLY A 7 -1.96 -0.56 13.62
C GLY A 7 -1.82 -2.04 13.27
N SER A 8 -1.55 -2.33 11.99
CA SER A 8 -1.58 -3.69 11.44
C SER A 8 -0.52 -4.64 12.03
N GLY A 9 0.51 -4.11 12.70
CA GLY A 9 1.58 -4.90 13.31
C GLY A 9 2.25 -5.85 12.32
N ALA A 10 2.26 -7.15 12.64
CA ALA A 10 2.81 -8.20 11.77
C ALA A 10 1.85 -8.67 10.66
N GLY A 11 0.64 -8.10 10.56
CA GLY A 11 -0.28 -8.36 9.45
C GLY A 11 -1.26 -9.52 9.62
N ASN A 12 -1.46 -10.04 10.83
CA ASN A 12 -2.40 -11.16 11.08
C ASN A 12 -3.85 -10.82 10.73
N VAL A 13 -4.31 -9.62 11.11
CA VAL A 13 -5.68 -9.16 10.81
C VAL A 13 -5.79 -8.81 9.33
N SER A 14 -4.80 -8.09 8.80
CA SER A 14 -4.69 -7.78 7.37
C SER A 14 -4.80 -9.04 6.49
N ARG A 15 -4.21 -10.17 6.91
CA ARG A 15 -4.36 -11.46 6.23
C ARG A 15 -5.81 -11.93 6.18
N LEU A 16 -6.47 -12.01 7.35
CA LEU A 16 -7.86 -12.48 7.41
C LEU A 16 -8.79 -11.57 6.61
N ALA A 17 -8.55 -10.26 6.66
CA ALA A 17 -9.25 -9.30 5.84
C ALA A 17 -9.02 -9.55 4.33
N ALA A 18 -7.81 -9.95 3.94
CA ALA A 18 -7.47 -10.25 2.55
C ALA A 18 -8.21 -11.47 2.01
N GLU A 19 -8.35 -12.50 2.84
CA GLU A 19 -9.16 -13.69 2.53
C GLU A 19 -10.64 -13.31 2.44
N PHE A 20 -11.14 -12.47 3.36
CA PHE A 20 -12.54 -12.04 3.39
C PHE A 20 -12.94 -11.17 2.18
N VAL A 21 -12.11 -10.21 1.78
CA VAL A 21 -12.42 -9.33 0.63
C VAL A 21 -12.25 -10.02 -0.72
N GLY A 22 -11.63 -11.22 -0.73
CA GLY A 22 -11.37 -12.00 -1.93
C GLY A 22 -10.31 -11.40 -2.86
N PRO A 23 -10.06 -12.07 -4.00
CA PRO A 23 -8.98 -11.71 -4.93
C PRO A 23 -9.18 -10.35 -5.64
N GLU A 24 -10.42 -9.89 -5.75
CA GLU A 24 -10.76 -8.58 -6.33
C GLU A 24 -10.76 -7.45 -5.29
N GLY A 25 -10.69 -7.79 -4.00
CA GLY A 25 -10.56 -6.84 -2.92
C GLY A 25 -9.11 -6.42 -2.68
N SER A 26 -8.91 -5.46 -1.77
CA SER A 26 -7.57 -5.05 -1.36
C SER A 26 -7.55 -4.59 0.10
N VAL A 27 -6.47 -4.92 0.79
CA VAL A 27 -6.19 -4.49 2.17
C VAL A 27 -4.92 -3.66 2.20
N VAL A 28 -4.98 -2.51 2.88
CA VAL A 28 -3.79 -1.72 3.19
C VAL A 28 -3.61 -1.70 4.70
N GLY A 29 -2.50 -2.27 5.19
CA GLY A 29 -2.09 -2.18 6.58
C GLY A 29 -1.20 -0.95 6.81
N VAL A 30 -1.52 -0.15 7.81
CA VAL A 30 -0.70 0.97 8.27
C VAL A 30 -0.14 0.64 9.63
N GLU A 31 1.17 0.81 9.81
CA GLU A 31 1.86 0.54 11.06
C GLU A 31 2.97 1.57 11.28
N ARG A 32 3.16 2.00 12.53
CA ARG A 32 4.17 3.02 12.88
C ARG A 32 5.56 2.42 13.02
N ASP A 33 5.67 1.14 13.41
CA ASP A 33 6.97 0.47 13.54
C ASP A 33 7.48 -0.05 12.19
N PRO A 34 8.57 0.53 11.63
CA PRO A 34 9.13 0.09 10.35
C PRO A 34 9.64 -1.37 10.38
N GLN A 35 10.02 -1.91 11.55
CA GLN A 35 10.40 -3.33 11.66
C GLN A 35 9.20 -4.25 11.49
N ALA A 36 8.07 -3.89 12.11
CA ALA A 36 6.81 -4.62 11.96
C ALA A 36 6.31 -4.58 10.51
N VAL A 37 6.34 -3.42 9.85
CA VAL A 37 6.00 -3.28 8.42
C VAL A 37 6.85 -4.21 7.55
N ARG A 38 8.19 -4.21 7.74
CA ARG A 38 9.07 -5.10 6.97
C ARG A 38 8.79 -6.57 7.22
N ARG A 39 8.48 -6.95 8.46
CA ARG A 39 8.13 -8.33 8.81
C ARG A 39 6.82 -8.73 8.14
N ALA A 40 5.79 -7.89 8.23
CA ALA A 40 4.49 -8.12 7.61
C ALA A 40 4.58 -8.24 6.09
N ALA A 41 5.36 -7.36 5.44
CA ALA A 41 5.61 -7.43 4.00
C ALA A 41 6.29 -8.75 3.59
N ARG A 42 7.32 -9.18 4.31
CA ARG A 42 7.97 -10.48 4.05
C ARG A 42 7.02 -11.66 4.22
N LEU A 43 6.22 -11.66 5.28
CA LEU A 43 5.22 -12.71 5.51
C LEU A 43 4.19 -12.76 4.38
N ALA A 44 3.76 -11.61 3.87
CA ALA A 44 2.84 -11.53 2.73
C ALA A 44 3.48 -12.04 1.43
N GLU A 45 4.74 -11.71 1.18
CA GLU A 45 5.51 -12.21 0.03
C GLU A 45 5.69 -13.72 0.11
N ASP A 46 6.15 -14.24 1.25
CA ASP A 46 6.39 -15.67 1.49
C ASP A 46 5.10 -16.50 1.40
N ALA A 47 3.97 -15.93 1.84
CA ALA A 47 2.65 -16.56 1.79
C ALA A 47 1.89 -16.30 0.47
N GLY A 48 2.44 -15.50 -0.44
CA GLY A 48 1.85 -15.20 -1.75
C GLY A 48 0.56 -14.34 -1.70
N TRP A 49 0.41 -13.48 -0.69
CA TRP A 49 -0.74 -12.57 -0.61
C TRP A 49 -0.61 -11.47 -1.65
N ARG A 50 -1.49 -11.48 -2.67
CA ARG A 50 -1.43 -10.55 -3.81
C ARG A 50 -2.27 -9.29 -3.62
N ASN A 51 -3.14 -9.29 -2.62
CA ASN A 51 -4.14 -8.24 -2.36
C ASN A 51 -3.92 -7.52 -1.01
N VAL A 52 -2.70 -7.60 -0.45
CA VAL A 52 -2.31 -6.93 0.80
C VAL A 52 -1.06 -6.08 0.57
N GLU A 53 -1.08 -4.85 1.09
CA GLU A 53 0.08 -3.95 1.10
C GLU A 53 0.28 -3.39 2.52
N PHE A 54 1.52 -3.29 2.97
CA PHE A 54 1.86 -2.66 4.26
C PHE A 54 2.60 -1.35 4.04
N ARG A 55 2.22 -0.33 4.80
CA ARG A 55 2.80 1.01 4.74
C ARG A 55 3.18 1.49 6.13
N GLU A 56 4.35 2.11 6.21
CA GLU A 56 4.73 2.86 7.40
C GLU A 56 3.88 4.12 7.49
N GLY A 57 3.26 4.35 8.64
CA GLY A 57 2.45 5.54 8.85
C GLY A 57 1.97 5.66 10.30
N ASP A 58 1.79 6.89 10.72
CA ASP A 58 1.19 7.22 12.01
C ASP A 58 -0.29 7.55 11.81
N VAL A 59 -1.13 6.83 12.53
CA VAL A 59 -2.59 6.98 12.48
C VAL A 59 -3.03 8.26 13.17
N GLU A 60 -2.28 8.72 14.17
CA GLU A 60 -2.56 9.99 14.86
C GLU A 60 -2.32 11.20 13.94
N ALA A 61 -1.45 11.03 12.93
CA ALA A 61 -1.21 12.03 11.89
C ALA A 61 -2.33 12.08 10.82
N LEU A 62 -3.29 11.15 10.81
CA LEU A 62 -4.41 11.15 9.85
C LEU A 62 -5.56 12.08 10.26
N SER A 63 -5.65 12.47 11.54
CA SER A 63 -6.79 13.23 12.08
C SER A 63 -6.55 14.74 12.17
N SER A 64 -5.33 15.20 11.91
CA SER A 64 -4.97 16.61 11.93
C SER A 64 -4.90 17.15 10.50
N ASP A 65 -5.98 17.74 10.00
CA ASP A 65 -5.86 18.55 8.78
C ASP A 65 -6.93 19.63 8.72
N PRO A 66 -6.65 20.71 7.99
CA PRO A 66 -7.65 21.01 6.97
C PRO A 66 -7.06 21.19 5.57
N GLY A 67 -5.78 20.87 5.32
CA GLY A 67 -5.16 21.25 4.05
C GLY A 67 -3.88 20.53 3.65
N SER A 68 -4.04 19.30 3.16
CA SER A 68 -3.40 18.81 1.94
C SER A 68 -1.98 18.22 2.00
N SER A 69 -1.91 17.01 1.42
CA SER A 69 -0.80 16.44 0.66
C SER A 69 0.56 16.32 1.34
N LYS A 70 0.87 15.11 1.83
CA LYS A 70 2.25 14.62 1.84
C LYS A 70 2.38 13.40 0.94
N ARG A 71 2.77 13.70 -0.29
CA ARG A 71 3.32 12.79 -1.30
C ARG A 71 4.40 11.92 -0.66
N SER A 72 4.07 10.70 -0.27
CA SER A 72 5.08 9.68 0.04
C SER A 72 5.91 9.48 -1.24
N ARG A 73 7.21 9.80 -1.16
CA ARG A 73 8.15 9.47 -2.22
C ARG A 73 8.13 7.96 -2.35
N ALA A 74 7.48 7.46 -3.39
CA ALA A 74 7.69 6.10 -3.86
C ALA A 74 9.18 5.97 -4.16
N SER A 75 9.90 5.29 -3.27
CA SER A 75 11.27 4.88 -3.50
C SER A 75 11.30 4.10 -4.81
N THR A 76 12.31 4.39 -5.61
CA THR A 76 12.39 4.03 -7.01
C THR A 76 12.52 2.51 -7.18
N ARG A 77 11.48 1.89 -7.77
CA ARG A 77 11.48 0.68 -8.64
C ARG A 77 12.09 -0.60 -8.02
N THR A 78 11.43 -1.75 -8.08
CA THR A 78 11.08 -2.45 -9.33
C THR A 78 9.81 -3.30 -9.22
N CYS A 79 8.70 -2.84 -9.79
CA CYS A 79 7.69 -3.74 -10.36
C CYS A 79 8.01 -3.95 -11.84
N GLY A 80 8.19 -5.21 -12.25
CA GLY A 80 8.60 -5.65 -13.59
C GLY A 80 7.64 -5.34 -14.75
N TRP A 81 6.70 -4.40 -14.60
CA TRP A 81 5.69 -4.04 -15.59
C TRP A 81 5.89 -2.65 -16.22
N ALA A 82 6.87 -1.86 -15.75
CA ALA A 82 7.08 -0.48 -16.19
C ALA A 82 8.24 -0.31 -17.18
N ARG A 83 8.17 -0.94 -18.36
CA ARG A 83 9.03 -0.59 -19.50
C ARG A 83 8.32 0.34 -20.49
N ARG A 84 7.85 1.53 -20.07
CA ARG A 84 7.63 2.64 -21.05
C ARG A 84 7.31 4.05 -20.56
N CYS A 85 7.39 4.40 -19.28
CA CYS A 85 7.05 5.76 -18.86
C CYS A 85 8.26 6.52 -18.28
N SER A 86 8.66 7.56 -19.01
CA SER A 86 9.68 8.55 -18.63
C SER A 86 9.19 9.43 -17.47
N PRO A 87 10.06 9.83 -16.53
CA PRO A 87 9.67 10.44 -15.24
C PRO A 87 9.15 11.89 -15.31
N ARG A 88 8.79 12.42 -16.48
CA ARG A 88 8.47 13.85 -16.68
C ARG A 88 7.07 14.15 -17.22
N SER A 89 6.10 13.26 -17.01
CA SER A 89 4.71 13.50 -17.41
C SER A 89 3.75 13.34 -16.22
N THR A 90 2.94 14.37 -15.98
CA THR A 90 1.92 14.42 -14.92
C THR A 90 0.79 13.38 -15.14
N PRO A 91 0.00 13.05 -14.10
CA PRO A 91 -0.98 11.95 -14.12
C PRO A 91 -2.08 12.06 -15.20
N ARG A 92 -2.29 13.25 -15.77
CA ARG A 92 -3.31 13.49 -16.80
C ARG A 92 -2.97 12.88 -18.17
N ALA A 93 -1.72 12.52 -18.43
CA ALA A 93 -1.30 12.04 -19.76
C ALA A 93 -1.60 10.55 -20.02
N CYS A 94 -2.09 9.79 -19.04
CA CYS A 94 -2.25 8.33 -19.17
C CYS A 94 -3.66 7.85 -19.56
N ARG A 95 -4.61 8.77 -19.85
CA ARG A 95 -6.03 8.41 -20.08
C ARG A 95 -6.55 8.55 -21.52
N SER A 96 -5.71 8.71 -22.54
CA SER A 96 -6.20 8.95 -23.91
C SER A 96 -5.67 8.02 -25.00
N ARG A 97 -5.22 6.80 -24.67
CA ARG A 97 -4.97 5.77 -25.70
C ARG A 97 -5.60 4.44 -25.27
N ARG A 98 -6.91 4.33 -25.51
CA ARG A 98 -7.53 3.07 -25.91
C ARG A 98 -7.39 2.95 -27.43
#